data_AF-A8ZQ22-F1
#
_entry.id   AF-A8ZQ22-F1
#
_cell.length_a   1.000
_cell.length_b   1.000
_cell.length_c   1.000
_cell.angle_alpha   90.00
_cell.angle_beta   90.00
_cell.angle_gamma   90.00
#
_symmetry.space_group_name_H-M   'P 1'
#
loop_
_entity.id
_entity.type
_entity.pdbx_description
1 polymer ?
#
loop_
_entity_poly.entity_id
_entity_poly.type
_entity_poly.pdbx_seq_one_letter_code
_entity_poly.pdbx_strand_id
1 'polypeptide(L)'
;MARKSKGFSELLHQQQDDEQTTAQSFNRLQKKVKKTTGKDLIKDIATSPKGITKMSDVLEEFIDPYKETTSSFEDVESLLSIAVLAWNIALLPDEDRQEAIEIILSEAASGMNQKSRAELQTLIHQMIERKDCYFSSFQRYIANFDLQPQGDSYFLSVASSLKE
;
A
#
# COMPACT_ATOMS: atom_id res chain seq x y z
N MET A 1 5.73 27.64 -40.08
CA MET A 1 6.60 27.17 -38.98
C MET A 1 5.79 27.18 -37.70
N ALA A 2 5.33 26.01 -37.22
CA ALA A 2 4.43 25.91 -36.07
C ALA A 2 5.22 26.02 -34.75
N ARG A 3 4.89 27.02 -33.94
CA ARG A 3 5.39 27.18 -32.57
C ARG A 3 4.81 26.04 -31.71
N LYS A 4 5.61 25.03 -31.37
CA LYS A 4 5.26 24.05 -30.32
C LYS A 4 5.13 24.83 -28.99
N SER A 5 3.96 24.78 -28.37
CA SER A 5 3.67 25.53 -27.14
C SER A 5 4.46 24.93 -25.96
N LYS A 6 5.03 25.79 -25.10
CA LYS A 6 5.82 25.37 -23.92
C LYS A 6 5.05 24.39 -23.01
N GLY A 7 3.73 24.56 -22.87
CA GLY A 7 2.90 23.66 -22.06
C GLY A 7 2.79 22.23 -22.61
N PHE A 8 2.96 22.01 -23.92
CA PHE A 8 2.96 20.66 -24.48
C PHE A 8 4.26 19.90 -24.17
N SER A 9 5.38 20.61 -24.07
CA SER A 9 6.66 20.02 -23.64
C SER A 9 6.68 19.70 -22.15
N GLU A 10 6.09 20.55 -21.30
CA GLU A 10 5.94 20.26 -19.87
C GLU A 10 5.04 19.04 -19.62
N LEU A 11 3.92 18.92 -20.34
CA LEU A 11 3.05 17.73 -20.25
C LEU A 11 3.74 16.44 -20.69
N LEU A 12 4.58 16.50 -21.74
CA LEU A 12 5.37 15.35 -22.19
C LEU A 12 6.43 14.96 -21.17
N HIS A 13 7.12 15.93 -20.55
CA HIS A 13 8.09 15.64 -19.49
C HIS A 13 7.41 15.04 -18.27
N GLN A 14 6.26 15.57 -17.85
CA GLN A 14 5.50 15.05 -16.72
C GLN A 14 4.98 13.61 -16.97
N GLN A 15 4.45 13.33 -18.18
CA GLN A 15 4.05 11.98 -18.56
C GLN A 15 5.25 11.01 -18.62
N GLN A 16 6.40 11.46 -19.12
CA GLN A 16 7.60 10.63 -19.19
C GLN A 16 8.19 10.34 -17.81
N ASP A 17 8.17 11.32 -16.91
CA ASP A 17 8.65 11.18 -15.54
C ASP A 17 7.70 10.28 -14.72
N ASP A 18 6.38 10.39 -14.91
CA ASP A 18 5.39 9.52 -14.28
C ASP A 18 5.49 8.09 -14.80
N GLU A 19 5.67 7.89 -16.11
CA GLU A 19 5.88 6.57 -16.72
C GLU A 19 7.20 5.93 -16.27
N GLN A 20 8.29 6.70 -16.19
CA GLN A 20 9.57 6.21 -15.69
C GLN A 20 9.51 5.89 -14.19
N THR A 21 8.89 6.74 -13.38
CA THR A 21 8.73 6.52 -11.94
C THR A 21 7.87 5.28 -11.68
N THR A 22 6.77 5.12 -12.42
CA THR A 22 5.91 3.94 -12.37
C THR A 22 6.66 2.67 -12.78
N ALA A 23 7.48 2.73 -13.84
CA ALA A 23 8.26 1.57 -14.28
C ALA A 23 9.37 1.20 -13.27
N GLN A 24 9.99 2.19 -12.63
CA GLN A 24 11.03 1.97 -11.63
C GLN A 24 10.46 1.42 -10.31
N SER A 25 9.36 2.00 -9.82
CA SER A 25 8.66 1.50 -8.63
C SER A 25 8.14 0.08 -8.87
N PHE A 26 7.60 -0.21 -10.05
CA PHE A 26 7.18 -1.54 -10.46
C PHE A 26 8.33 -2.55 -10.43
N ASN A 27 9.49 -2.21 -11.01
CA ASN A 27 10.68 -3.07 -10.99
C ASN A 27 11.21 -3.33 -9.56
N ARG A 28 11.16 -2.32 -8.68
CA ARG A 28 11.56 -2.47 -7.27
C ARG A 28 10.58 -3.32 -6.49
N LEU A 29 9.29 -3.09 -6.68
CA LEU A 29 8.22 -3.90 -6.12
C LEU A 29 8.35 -5.35 -6.57
N GLN A 30 8.64 -5.56 -7.86
CA GLN A 30 8.91 -6.87 -8.43
C GLN A 30 10.10 -7.56 -7.74
N LYS A 31 11.21 -6.85 -7.52
CA LYS A 31 12.37 -7.36 -6.78
C LYS A 31 12.06 -7.67 -5.32
N LYS A 32 11.31 -6.80 -4.63
CA LYS A 32 10.91 -7.01 -3.22
C LYS A 32 10.00 -8.25 -3.10
N VAL A 33 8.97 -8.38 -3.94
CA VAL A 33 8.07 -9.55 -3.96
C VAL A 33 8.85 -10.85 -4.23
N LYS A 34 9.77 -10.86 -5.22
CA LYS A 34 10.64 -12.03 -5.48
C LYS A 34 11.46 -12.45 -4.26
N LYS A 35 11.99 -11.48 -3.50
CA LYS A 35 12.79 -11.74 -2.30
C LYS A 35 11.96 -12.29 -1.14
N THR A 36 10.72 -11.82 -0.98
CA THR A 36 9.86 -12.21 0.15
C THR A 36 9.13 -13.54 -0.09
N THR A 37 8.67 -13.82 -1.32
CA THR A 37 7.79 -14.99 -1.59
C THR A 37 8.50 -16.15 -2.29
N GLY A 38 9.72 -15.98 -2.79
CA GLY A 38 10.52 -17.04 -3.44
C GLY A 38 9.94 -17.60 -4.74
N LYS A 39 8.78 -17.11 -5.20
CA LYS A 39 8.08 -17.51 -6.42
C LYS A 39 7.89 -16.30 -7.34
N ASP A 40 7.96 -16.54 -8.65
CA ASP A 40 7.64 -15.53 -9.68
C ASP A 40 6.10 -15.41 -9.79
N LEU A 41 5.46 -14.83 -8.76
CA LEU A 41 4.03 -14.48 -8.75
C LEU A 41 3.69 -13.33 -9.73
N ILE A 42 4.64 -12.98 -10.60
CA ILE A 42 4.72 -11.72 -11.36
C ILE A 42 4.52 -11.95 -12.86
N LYS A 43 4.04 -13.14 -13.25
CA LYS A 43 3.44 -13.28 -14.59
C LYS A 43 2.15 -12.46 -14.74
N ASP A 44 1.57 -12.06 -13.62
CA ASP A 44 0.21 -11.55 -13.53
C ASP A 44 0.09 -10.16 -12.88
N ILE A 45 1.19 -9.56 -12.40
CA ILE A 45 1.24 -8.14 -12.04
C ILE A 45 1.39 -7.34 -13.36
N ALA A 46 0.51 -7.57 -14.33
CA ALA A 46 0.39 -6.68 -15.46
C ALA A 46 -0.12 -5.33 -14.91
N THR A 47 0.52 -4.25 -15.34
CA THR A 47 -0.02 -2.88 -15.33
C THR A 47 -1.54 -2.95 -15.37
N SER A 48 -2.22 -2.55 -14.28
CA SER A 48 -3.66 -2.77 -14.07
C SER A 48 -4.41 -2.62 -15.40
N PRO A 49 -4.99 -3.72 -15.93
CA PRO A 49 -5.79 -3.65 -17.14
C PRO A 49 -6.80 -2.50 -17.00
N LYS A 50 -6.98 -1.70 -18.05
CA LYS A 50 -7.98 -0.62 -18.05
C LYS A 50 -9.34 -1.22 -17.63
N GLY A 51 -9.89 -0.75 -16.52
CA GLY A 51 -11.14 -1.26 -15.94
C GLY A 51 -11.00 -1.97 -14.59
N ILE A 52 -9.77 -2.26 -14.12
CA ILE A 52 -9.52 -2.81 -12.79
C ILE A 52 -9.10 -1.69 -11.83
N THR A 53 -9.79 -1.55 -10.69
CA THR A 53 -9.44 -0.60 -9.63
C THR A 53 -8.01 -0.84 -9.14
N LYS A 54 -7.22 0.23 -9.09
CA LYS A 54 -5.83 0.19 -8.62
C LYS A 54 -5.82 0.07 -7.09
N MET A 55 -5.07 -0.90 -6.59
CA MET A 55 -4.90 -1.08 -5.14
C MET A 55 -4.07 0.03 -4.48
N SER A 56 -3.27 0.79 -5.24
CA SER A 56 -2.63 2.02 -4.73
C SER A 56 -3.66 3.03 -4.27
N ASP A 57 -4.65 3.30 -5.12
CA ASP A 57 -5.66 4.33 -4.89
C ASP A 57 -6.57 3.90 -3.73
N VAL A 58 -6.96 2.61 -3.71
CA VAL A 58 -7.72 2.01 -2.60
C VAL A 58 -6.96 2.09 -1.29
N LEU A 59 -5.65 1.79 -1.29
CA LEU A 59 -4.84 1.84 -0.07
C LEU A 59 -4.68 3.29 0.41
N GLU A 60 -4.54 4.27 -0.48
CA GLU A 60 -4.51 5.68 -0.11
C GLU A 60 -5.81 6.18 0.53
N GLU A 61 -6.97 5.78 -0.01
CA GLU A 61 -8.29 6.10 0.55
C GLU A 61 -8.54 5.36 1.88
N PHE A 62 -8.00 4.15 2.00
CA PHE A 62 -8.08 3.36 3.22
C PHE A 62 -7.35 4.05 4.38
N ILE A 63 -6.14 4.56 4.14
CA ILE A 63 -5.34 5.22 5.18
C ILE A 63 -5.69 6.69 5.43
N ASP A 64 -6.53 7.30 4.59
CA ASP A 64 -6.77 8.74 4.59
C ASP A 64 -7.11 9.35 5.97
N PRO A 65 -8.00 8.75 6.79
CA PRO A 65 -8.33 9.30 8.11
C PRO A 65 -7.16 9.28 9.10
N TYR A 66 -6.12 8.50 8.84
CA TYR A 66 -4.97 8.33 9.73
C TYR A 66 -3.80 9.24 9.32
N LYS A 67 -3.82 9.84 8.12
CA LYS A 67 -2.74 10.70 7.62
C LYS A 67 -2.56 11.97 8.45
N GLU A 68 -3.62 12.47 9.10
CA GLU A 68 -3.52 13.63 9.99
C GLU A 68 -2.57 13.40 11.19
N THR A 69 -2.29 12.14 11.51
CA THR A 69 -1.39 11.76 12.61
C THR A 69 0.07 11.58 12.16
N THR A 70 0.34 11.59 10.85
CA THR A 70 1.69 11.39 10.30
C THR A 70 2.36 12.72 10.02
N SER A 71 3.59 12.92 10.51
CA SER A 71 4.33 14.18 10.36
C SER A 71 5.51 14.08 9.39
N SER A 72 5.86 12.86 8.96
CA SER A 72 7.01 12.59 8.11
C SER A 72 6.73 11.49 7.09
N PHE A 73 7.61 11.38 6.08
CA PHE A 73 7.56 10.31 5.09
C PHE A 73 7.73 8.91 5.75
N GLU A 74 8.56 8.81 6.78
CA GLU A 74 8.75 7.56 7.55
C GLU A 74 7.49 7.17 8.33
N ASP A 75 6.74 8.15 8.85
CA ASP A 75 5.46 7.90 9.50
C ASP A 75 4.42 7.37 8.52
N VAL A 76 4.39 7.91 7.29
CA VAL A 76 3.50 7.43 6.21
C VAL A 76 3.88 6.01 5.79
N GLU A 77 5.17 5.71 5.65
CA GLU A 77 5.63 4.34 5.33
C GLU A 77 5.27 3.34 6.44
N SER A 78 5.40 3.76 7.70
CA SER A 78 5.00 2.96 8.87
C SER A 78 3.48 2.74 8.91
N LEU A 79 2.69 3.79 8.64
CA LEU A 79 1.23 3.73 8.56
C LEU A 79 0.78 2.76 7.46
N LEU A 80 1.36 2.85 6.26
CA LEU A 80 1.09 1.94 5.15
C LEU A 80 1.43 0.49 5.50
N SER A 81 2.53 0.27 6.22
CA SER A 81 2.91 -1.07 6.69
C SER A 81 1.86 -1.67 7.62
N ILE A 82 1.38 -0.90 8.60
CA ILE A 82 0.30 -1.33 9.52
C ILE A 82 -1.00 -1.55 8.74
N ALA A 83 -1.32 -0.64 7.82
CA ALA A 83 -2.52 -0.72 7.00
C ALA A 83 -2.56 -1.99 6.14
N VAL A 84 -1.43 -2.38 5.53
CA VAL A 84 -1.33 -3.62 4.75
C VAL A 84 -1.52 -4.86 5.62
N LEU A 85 -0.98 -4.86 6.85
CA LEU A 85 -1.21 -5.94 7.81
C LEU A 85 -2.69 -6.05 8.18
N ALA A 86 -3.30 -4.95 8.62
CA ALA A 86 -4.71 -4.90 8.98
C ALA A 86 -5.62 -5.30 7.81
N TRP A 87 -5.30 -4.83 6.59
CA TRP A 87 -6.02 -5.18 5.37
C TRP A 87 -6.03 -6.69 5.11
N ASN A 88 -4.87 -7.34 5.22
CA ASN A 88 -4.73 -8.78 4.99
C ASN A 88 -5.39 -9.61 6.10
N ILE A 89 -5.31 -9.17 7.36
CA ILE A 89 -5.99 -9.84 8.49
C ILE A 89 -7.50 -9.83 8.28
N ALA A 90 -8.06 -8.69 7.85
CA ALA A 90 -9.47 -8.55 7.56
C ALA A 90 -9.97 -9.37 6.34
N LEU A 91 -9.11 -10.14 5.67
CA LEU A 91 -9.51 -11.13 4.67
C LEU A 91 -9.53 -12.56 5.23
N LEU A 92 -9.06 -12.75 6.46
CA LEU A 92 -9.17 -14.00 7.19
C LEU A 92 -10.58 -14.17 7.77
N PRO A 93 -11.03 -15.42 8.02
CA PRO A 93 -12.19 -15.71 8.85
C PRO A 93 -12.09 -15.01 10.21
N ASP A 94 -13.21 -14.52 10.74
CA ASP A 94 -13.25 -13.72 11.98
C ASP A 94 -12.60 -14.45 13.17
N GLU A 95 -12.76 -15.76 13.25
CA GLU A 95 -12.15 -16.64 14.25
C GLU A 95 -10.61 -16.64 14.24
N ASP A 96 -9.99 -16.43 13.07
CA ASP A 96 -8.53 -16.45 12.91
C ASP A 96 -7.88 -15.08 13.12
N ARG A 97 -8.69 -14.00 13.08
CA ARG A 97 -8.16 -12.62 13.08
C ARG A 97 -7.42 -12.28 14.37
N GLN A 98 -7.97 -12.67 15.53
CA GLN A 98 -7.35 -12.33 16.82
C GLN A 98 -5.99 -13.01 16.98
N GLU A 99 -5.87 -14.27 16.55
CA GLU A 99 -4.59 -15.00 16.59
C GLU A 99 -3.55 -14.32 15.69
N ALA A 100 -3.94 -13.93 14.46
CA ALA A 100 -3.06 -13.22 13.54
C ALA A 100 -2.58 -11.87 14.12
N ILE A 101 -3.46 -11.12 14.78
CA ILE A 101 -3.10 -9.86 15.47
C ILE A 101 -2.07 -10.11 16.57
N GLU A 102 -2.26 -11.12 17.42
CA GLU A 102 -1.33 -11.41 18.51
C GLU A 102 0.05 -11.83 18.01
N ILE A 103 0.12 -12.63 16.95
CA ILE A 103 1.38 -13.01 16.29
C ILE A 103 2.12 -11.75 15.82
N ILE A 104 1.44 -10.87 15.09
CA ILE A 104 2.03 -9.63 14.58
C ILE A 104 2.49 -8.73 15.73
N LEU A 105 1.66 -8.56 16.77
CA LEU A 105 2.04 -7.76 17.91
C LEU A 105 3.24 -8.35 18.65
N SER A 106 3.39 -9.67 18.72
CA SER A 106 4.56 -10.30 19.34
C SER A 106 5.87 -9.97 18.61
N GLU A 107 5.83 -9.90 17.27
CA GLU A 107 6.98 -9.58 16.44
C GLU A 107 7.24 -8.06 16.37
N ALA A 108 6.21 -7.28 16.04
CA ALA A 108 6.33 -5.85 15.77
C ALA A 108 6.41 -4.98 17.04
N ALA A 109 5.83 -5.44 18.15
CA ALA A 109 5.87 -4.70 19.42
C ALA A 109 6.98 -5.19 20.37
N SER A 110 7.95 -5.98 19.86
CA SER A 110 9.12 -6.39 20.61
C SER A 110 9.94 -5.17 21.05
N GLY A 111 9.91 -4.86 22.35
CA GLY A 111 10.56 -3.68 22.94
C GLY A 111 9.65 -2.46 23.12
N MET A 112 8.38 -2.53 22.71
CA MET A 112 7.39 -1.51 23.05
C MET A 112 6.92 -1.65 24.50
N ASN A 113 6.55 -0.53 25.12
CA ASN A 113 5.85 -0.56 26.41
C ASN A 113 4.39 -1.03 26.22
N GLN A 114 3.74 -1.41 27.33
CA GLN A 114 2.37 -1.92 27.31
C GLN A 114 1.36 -0.93 26.70
N LYS A 115 1.54 0.37 26.92
CA LYS A 115 0.64 1.41 26.40
C LYS A 115 0.74 1.49 24.88
N SER A 116 1.95 1.59 24.33
CA SER A 116 2.18 1.63 22.88
C SER A 116 1.74 0.35 22.18
N ARG A 117 1.91 -0.81 22.82
CA ARG A 117 1.35 -2.08 22.32
C ARG A 117 -0.17 -2.02 22.22
N ALA A 118 -0.84 -1.52 23.25
CA ALA A 118 -2.31 -1.40 23.25
C ALA A 118 -2.83 -0.38 22.22
N GLU A 119 -2.10 0.73 22.02
CA GLU A 119 -2.40 1.72 20.98
C GLU A 119 -2.28 1.11 19.57
N LEU A 120 -1.21 0.36 19.30
CA LEU A 120 -1.03 -0.34 18.02
C LEU A 120 -2.13 -1.38 17.78
N GLN A 121 -2.46 -2.18 18.79
CA GLN A 121 -3.56 -3.15 18.72
C GLN A 121 -4.89 -2.46 18.39
N THR A 122 -5.18 -1.35 19.07
CA THR A 122 -6.40 -0.56 18.83
C THR A 122 -6.45 -0.04 17.41
N LEU A 123 -5.33 0.48 16.89
CA LEU A 123 -5.22 0.97 15.52
C LEU A 123 -5.49 -0.16 14.49
N ILE A 124 -4.91 -1.35 14.70
CA ILE A 124 -5.13 -2.50 13.83
C ILE A 124 -6.61 -2.90 13.81
N HIS A 125 -7.28 -2.96 14.97
CA HIS A 125 -8.71 -3.25 15.03
C HIS A 125 -9.56 -2.22 14.29
N GLN A 126 -9.27 -0.92 14.48
CA GLN A 126 -9.98 0.16 13.77
C GLN A 126 -9.82 0.07 12.25
N MET A 127 -8.62 -0.29 11.78
CA MET A 127 -8.36 -0.47 10.35
C MET A 127 -9.08 -1.70 9.78
N ILE A 128 -9.13 -2.80 10.52
CA ILE A 128 -9.90 -3.99 10.14
C ILE A 128 -11.38 -3.66 9.99
N GLU A 129 -11.96 -3.00 11.00
CA GLU A 129 -13.37 -2.59 10.98
C GLU A 129 -13.65 -1.63 9.81
N ARG A 130 -12.78 -0.65 9.58
CA ARG A 130 -12.89 0.26 8.43
C ARG A 130 -12.88 -0.51 7.10
N LYS A 131 -12.02 -1.50 6.95
CA LYS A 131 -12.01 -2.31 5.72
C LYS A 131 -13.33 -3.04 5.52
N ASP A 132 -13.86 -3.65 6.57
CA ASP A 132 -15.14 -4.38 6.49
C ASP A 132 -16.31 -3.45 6.16
N CYS A 133 -16.34 -2.23 6.71
CA CYS A 133 -17.41 -1.26 6.46
C CYS A 133 -17.36 -0.62 5.07
N TYR A 134 -16.17 -0.23 4.58
CA TYR A 134 -16.05 0.64 3.40
C TYR A 134 -15.41 -0.06 2.18
N PHE A 135 -14.69 -1.17 2.40
CA PHE A 135 -13.85 -1.81 1.38
C PHE A 135 -14.10 -3.32 1.26
N SER A 136 -15.22 -3.83 1.79
CA SER A 136 -15.56 -5.26 1.79
C SER A 136 -15.68 -5.88 0.39
N SER A 137 -15.90 -5.08 -0.65
CA SER A 137 -15.88 -5.56 -2.04
C SER A 137 -14.48 -5.96 -2.53
N PHE A 138 -13.41 -5.52 -1.87
CA PHE A 138 -12.04 -5.80 -2.30
C PHE A 138 -11.47 -7.03 -1.56
N GLN A 139 -11.45 -8.17 -2.24
CA GLN A 139 -10.98 -9.45 -1.69
C GLN A 139 -9.50 -9.77 -2.03
N ARG A 140 -8.74 -8.74 -2.40
CA ARG A 140 -7.34 -8.85 -2.83
C ARG A 140 -6.39 -8.72 -1.66
N TYR A 141 -5.51 -9.70 -1.51
CA TYR A 141 -4.38 -9.61 -0.58
C TYR A 141 -3.34 -8.66 -1.13
N ILE A 142 -2.74 -7.85 -0.27
CA ILE A 142 -1.62 -6.98 -0.62
C ILE A 142 -0.32 -7.71 -0.27
N ALA A 143 0.48 -8.02 -1.29
CA ALA A 143 1.75 -8.72 -1.12
C ALA A 143 2.86 -7.77 -0.69
N ASN A 144 2.88 -6.56 -1.25
CA ASN A 144 3.88 -5.55 -0.93
C ASN A 144 3.47 -4.17 -1.45
N PHE A 145 4.15 -3.13 -0.95
CA PHE A 145 4.06 -1.79 -1.49
C PHE A 145 5.46 -1.16 -1.65
N ASP A 146 5.52 -0.10 -2.45
CA ASP A 146 6.71 0.74 -2.60
C ASP A 146 6.27 2.20 -2.56
N LEU A 147 6.81 2.94 -1.59
CA LEU A 147 6.58 4.37 -1.43
C LEU A 147 7.82 5.11 -1.94
N GLN A 148 7.65 6.05 -2.86
CA GLN A 148 8.74 6.88 -3.40
C GLN A 148 8.51 8.35 -3.07
N PRO A 149 9.50 9.07 -2.53
CA PRO A 149 9.38 10.52 -2.39
C PRO A 149 9.36 11.19 -3.78
N GLN A 150 8.47 12.17 -3.96
CA GLN A 150 8.30 12.94 -5.19
C GLN A 150 8.12 14.42 -4.81
N GLY A 151 9.24 15.09 -4.53
CA GLY A 151 9.23 16.47 -4.03
C GLY A 151 8.49 16.57 -2.70
N ASP A 152 7.43 17.38 -2.67
CA ASP A 152 6.54 17.55 -1.51
C ASP A 152 5.44 16.47 -1.40
N SER A 153 5.45 15.50 -2.31
CA SER A 153 4.49 14.40 -2.39
C SER A 153 5.18 13.04 -2.39
N TYR A 154 4.41 11.97 -2.51
CA TYR A 154 4.93 10.62 -2.69
C TYR A 154 4.17 9.88 -3.79
N PHE A 155 4.83 8.89 -4.39
CA PHE A 155 4.23 7.94 -5.31
C PHE A 155 4.11 6.57 -4.64
N LEU A 156 2.88 6.05 -4.56
CA LEU A 156 2.59 4.74 -3.99
C LEU A 156 2.35 3.70 -5.09
N SER A 157 3.09 2.60 -5.03
CA SER A 157 2.86 1.40 -5.86
C SER A 157 2.51 0.20 -4.99
N VAL A 158 1.47 -0.55 -5.38
CA VAL A 158 0.98 -1.70 -4.60
C VAL A 158 0.93 -2.95 -5.48
N ALA A 159 1.47 -4.06 -4.96
CA ALA A 159 1.35 -5.38 -5.55
C ALA A 159 0.31 -6.16 -4.79
N SER A 160 -0.75 -6.58 -5.47
CA SER A 160 -1.83 -7.36 -4.88
C SER A 160 -2.06 -8.67 -5.63
N SER A 161 -2.81 -9.58 -5.02
CA SER A 161 -3.35 -10.74 -5.73
C SER A 161 -4.35 -10.30 -6.81
N LEU A 162 -4.58 -11.19 -7.79
CA LEU A 162 -5.52 -10.96 -8.90
C LEU A 162 -6.98 -11.32 -8.58
N LYS A 163 -7.30 -11.72 -7.35
CA LYS A 163 -8.63 -12.24 -7.01
C LYS A 163 -9.69 -11.15 -7.24
N GLU A 164 -10.76 -11.51 -7.94
CA GLU A 164 -12.04 -10.78 -7.98
C GLU A 164 -12.90 -11.23 -6.80
#